data_AF-A0AB38BZZ8-F1
#
_entry.id   AF-A0AB38BZZ8-F1
#
_cell.length_a   1.000
_cell.length_b   1.000
_cell.length_c   1.000
_cell.angle_alpha   90.00
_cell.angle_beta   90.00
_cell.angle_gamma   90.00
#
_symmetry.space_group_name_H-M   'P 1'
#
loop_
_entity.id
_entity.type
_entity.pdbx_description
1 polymer ?
#
loop_
_entity_poly.entity_id
_entity_poly.type
_entity_poly.pdbx_seq_one_letter_code
_entity_poly.pdbx_strand_id
1 'polypeptide(L)'
;MMGWGDERLATLIFHELAHQRFYVKDDTEFNESYASFVEQEGTRQWRAARGLPPESVSQSARRDQFTRLVLDTRERLKALYRQPLSAEVMRARKAEAFERMRRDYRTLRDEQWAGDKRFDAWINSPMNNAKLLPFGLYDQWVPAFETLFRQVNGDWQAFYHAVDKLGAMPVEARKAALRALMP
;
A
#
# COMPACT_ATOMS: atom_id res chain seq x y z
N MET A 1 4.54 11.91 -23.76
CA MET A 1 3.07 11.95 -23.61
C MET A 1 2.72 11.45 -22.20
N MET A 2 1.85 12.17 -21.49
CA MET A 2 1.57 12.04 -20.06
C MET A 2 0.80 10.76 -19.68
N GLY A 3 1.36 9.57 -19.90
CA GLY A 3 0.70 8.30 -19.51
C GLY A 3 0.53 8.10 -18.00
N TRP A 4 1.34 8.79 -17.18
CA TRP A 4 1.31 8.69 -15.72
C TRP A 4 0.11 9.36 -15.06
N GLY A 5 -0.49 10.37 -15.71
CA GLY A 5 -1.69 11.04 -15.18
C GLY A 5 -2.88 10.10 -15.20
N ASP A 6 -3.14 9.52 -16.39
CA ASP A 6 -4.27 8.62 -16.62
C ASP A 6 -4.12 7.31 -15.83
N GLU A 7 -2.91 6.75 -15.78
CA GLU A 7 -2.67 5.52 -15.01
C GLU A 7 -2.79 5.77 -13.51
N ARG A 8 -2.20 6.85 -12.96
CA ARG A 8 -2.38 7.17 -11.53
C ARG A 8 -3.84 7.43 -11.19
N LEU A 9 -4.57 8.09 -12.09
CA LEU A 9 -5.99 8.31 -11.92
C LEU A 9 -6.77 6.99 -11.97
N ALA A 10 -6.47 6.10 -12.92
CA ALA A 10 -7.11 4.79 -13.01
C ALA A 10 -6.85 3.94 -11.76
N THR A 11 -5.59 3.86 -11.32
CA THR A 11 -5.16 3.21 -10.08
C THR A 11 -5.96 3.73 -8.88
N LEU A 12 -6.01 5.06 -8.68
CA LEU A 12 -6.78 5.67 -7.61
C LEU A 12 -8.28 5.35 -7.72
N ILE A 13 -8.85 5.43 -8.92
CA ILE A 13 -10.26 5.10 -9.14
C ILE A 13 -10.55 3.65 -8.75
N PHE A 14 -9.68 2.70 -9.06
CA PHE A 14 -9.88 1.31 -8.67
C PHE A 14 -9.87 1.13 -7.14
N HIS A 15 -8.94 1.78 -6.44
CA HIS A 15 -8.87 1.73 -4.97
C HIS A 15 -10.14 2.29 -4.32
N GLU A 16 -10.56 3.48 -4.74
CA GLU A 16 -11.74 4.14 -4.17
C GLU A 16 -13.05 3.41 -4.51
N LEU A 17 -13.17 2.89 -5.74
CA LEU A 17 -14.33 2.09 -6.13
C LEU A 17 -14.38 0.75 -5.39
N ALA A 18 -13.22 0.17 -5.04
CA ALA A 18 -13.18 -1.03 -4.21
C ALA A 18 -13.82 -0.76 -2.84
N HIS A 19 -13.43 0.33 -2.17
CA HIS A 19 -14.05 0.75 -0.91
C HIS A 19 -15.56 1.03 -1.05
N GLN A 20 -16.01 1.59 -2.18
CA GLN A 20 -17.44 1.78 -2.44
C GLN A 20 -18.19 0.45 -2.62
N ARG A 21 -17.55 -0.55 -3.25
CA ARG A 21 -18.16 -1.87 -3.48
C ARG A 21 -18.24 -2.71 -2.22
N PHE A 22 -17.25 -2.61 -1.33
CA PHE A 22 -17.18 -3.47 -0.17
C PHE A 22 -16.40 -2.83 0.98
N TYR A 23 -16.94 -2.95 2.20
CA TYR A 23 -16.34 -2.42 3.42
C TYR A 23 -16.79 -3.20 4.66
N VAL A 24 -15.84 -3.52 5.53
CA VAL A 24 -16.08 -4.11 6.86
C VAL A 24 -15.79 -3.09 7.94
N LYS A 25 -16.77 -2.83 8.80
CA LYS A 25 -16.60 -1.91 9.92
C LYS A 25 -15.50 -2.39 10.87
N ASP A 26 -14.65 -1.45 11.30
CA ASP A 26 -13.58 -1.64 12.29
C ASP A 26 -12.49 -2.66 11.89
N ASP A 27 -12.38 -3.02 10.61
CA ASP A 27 -11.32 -3.90 10.08
C ASP A 27 -10.53 -3.23 8.95
N THR A 28 -9.75 -2.21 9.31
CA THR A 28 -8.95 -1.44 8.35
C THR A 28 -7.92 -2.31 7.62
N GLU A 29 -7.33 -3.30 8.29
CA GLU A 29 -6.39 -4.23 7.68
C GLU A 29 -7.01 -5.04 6.54
N PHE A 30 -8.26 -5.49 6.72
CA PHE A 30 -8.99 -6.15 5.64
C PHE A 30 -9.30 -5.18 4.49
N ASN A 31 -9.88 -4.02 4.83
CA ASN A 31 -10.44 -3.11 3.84
C ASN A 31 -9.40 -2.57 2.86
N GLU A 32 -8.26 -2.11 3.36
CA GLU A 32 -7.23 -1.60 2.47
C GLU A 32 -6.52 -2.74 1.74
N SER A 33 -6.29 -3.91 2.35
CA SER A 33 -5.68 -5.05 1.63
C SER A 33 -6.54 -5.45 0.44
N TYR A 34 -7.85 -5.46 0.63
CA TYR A 34 -8.81 -5.70 -0.43
C TYR A 34 -8.75 -4.60 -1.49
N ALA A 35 -8.80 -3.32 -1.09
CA ALA A 35 -8.76 -2.21 -2.02
C ALA A 35 -7.44 -2.14 -2.81
N SER A 36 -6.31 -2.34 -2.14
CA SER A 36 -4.97 -2.44 -2.74
C SER A 36 -4.86 -3.60 -3.71
N PHE A 37 -5.47 -4.77 -3.41
CA PHE A 37 -5.50 -5.87 -4.37
C PHE A 37 -6.31 -5.50 -5.63
N VAL A 38 -7.52 -4.95 -5.46
CA VAL A 38 -8.39 -4.52 -6.57
C VAL A 38 -7.71 -3.43 -7.39
N GLU A 39 -7.01 -2.49 -6.75
CA GLU A 39 -6.16 -1.48 -7.39
C GLU A 39 -5.10 -2.15 -8.28
N GLN A 40 -4.29 -3.04 -7.72
CA GLN A 40 -3.18 -3.68 -8.44
C GLN A 40 -3.66 -4.49 -9.63
N GLU A 41 -4.67 -5.34 -9.43
CA GLU A 41 -5.21 -6.21 -10.46
C GLU A 41 -6.02 -5.42 -11.50
N GLY A 42 -6.78 -4.40 -11.07
CA GLY A 42 -7.50 -3.47 -11.94
C GLY A 42 -6.55 -2.69 -12.84
N THR A 43 -5.47 -2.12 -12.28
CA THR A 43 -4.44 -1.42 -13.04
C THR A 43 -3.73 -2.36 -14.02
N ARG A 44 -3.44 -3.60 -13.61
CA ARG A 44 -2.85 -4.62 -14.49
C ARG A 44 -3.74 -4.90 -15.70
N GLN A 45 -5.03 -5.15 -15.48
CA GLN A 45 -5.99 -5.42 -16.55
C GLN A 45 -6.26 -4.19 -17.43
N TRP A 46 -6.32 -2.99 -16.82
CA TRP A 46 -6.46 -1.73 -17.55
C TRP A 46 -5.28 -1.47 -18.48
N ARG A 47 -4.03 -1.66 -18.01
CA ARG A 47 -2.83 -1.54 -18.85
C ARG A 47 -2.91 -2.49 -20.05
N ALA A 48 -3.27 -3.74 -19.82
CA ALA A 48 -3.43 -4.74 -20.88
C ALA A 48 -4.49 -4.32 -21.91
N ALA A 49 -5.65 -3.83 -21.46
CA ALA A 49 -6.72 -3.34 -22.32
C ALA A 49 -6.32 -2.10 -23.15
N ARG A 50 -5.35 -1.31 -22.66
CA ARG A 50 -4.77 -0.15 -23.35
C ARG A 50 -3.58 -0.49 -24.24
N GLY A 51 -3.18 -1.77 -24.33
CA GLY A 51 -1.98 -2.19 -25.05
C GLY A 51 -0.69 -1.65 -24.44
N LEU A 52 -0.72 -1.23 -23.17
CA LEU A 52 0.45 -0.79 -22.44
C LEU A 52 1.23 -2.02 -21.97
N PRO A 53 2.58 -1.96 -21.95
CA PRO A 53 3.38 -3.07 -21.43
C PRO A 53 2.98 -3.34 -19.96
N PRO A 54 3.16 -4.57 -19.45
CA PRO A 54 3.03 -4.80 -18.02
C PRO A 54 4.00 -3.89 -17.28
N GLU A 55 3.69 -3.65 -16.01
CA GLU A 55 4.63 -2.94 -15.17
C GLU A 55 5.98 -3.67 -15.12
N SER A 56 7.06 -2.93 -15.33
CA SER A 56 8.39 -3.54 -15.24
C SER A 56 8.68 -3.95 -13.80
N VAL A 57 9.32 -5.11 -13.61
CA VAL A 57 9.74 -5.62 -12.28
C VAL A 57 10.50 -4.56 -11.48
N SER A 58 11.33 -3.77 -12.16
CA SER A 58 12.08 -2.68 -11.54
C SER A 58 11.19 -1.56 -10.99
N GLN A 59 10.01 -1.30 -11.55
CA GLN A 59 9.08 -0.29 -11.06
C GLN A 59 8.30 -0.78 -9.86
N SER A 60 7.85 -2.04 -9.88
CA SER A 60 7.25 -2.69 -8.71
C SER A 60 8.23 -2.72 -7.54
N ALA A 61 9.47 -3.18 -7.78
CA ALA A 61 10.49 -3.24 -6.74
C ALA A 61 10.79 -1.87 -6.11
N ARG A 62 10.82 -0.78 -6.91
CA ARG A 62 10.98 0.58 -6.41
C ARG A 62 9.83 1.01 -5.51
N ARG A 63 8.57 0.70 -5.88
CA ARG A 63 7.41 0.97 -5.02
C ARG A 63 7.49 0.18 -3.72
N ASP A 64 7.86 -1.08 -3.78
CA ASP A 64 7.99 -1.92 -2.58
C ASP A 64 9.07 -1.40 -1.64
N GLN A 65 10.24 -1.03 -2.19
CA GLN A 65 11.34 -0.44 -1.43
C GLN A 65 10.95 0.90 -0.80
N PHE A 66 10.25 1.75 -1.55
CA PHE A 66 9.73 3.01 -1.04
C PHE A 66 8.70 2.79 0.08
N THR A 67 7.78 1.85 -0.11
CA THR A 67 6.76 1.50 0.89
C THR A 67 7.43 0.99 2.16
N ARG A 68 8.40 0.08 2.05
CA ARG A 68 9.20 -0.39 3.20
C ARG A 68 9.89 0.75 3.93
N LEU A 69 10.48 1.70 3.21
CA LEU A 69 11.11 2.88 3.83
C LEU A 69 10.12 3.71 4.66
N VAL A 70 8.90 3.90 4.15
CA VAL A 70 7.83 4.61 4.87
C VAL A 70 7.39 3.82 6.11
N LEU A 71 7.25 2.50 5.98
CA LEU A 71 6.87 1.60 7.08
C LEU A 71 7.92 1.57 8.20
N ASP A 72 9.20 1.46 7.85
CA ASP A 72 10.30 1.49 8.82
C ASP A 72 10.32 2.81 9.60
N THR A 73 10.04 3.92 8.91
CA THR A 73 9.92 5.24 9.54
C THR A 73 8.75 5.27 10.53
N ARG A 74 7.62 4.66 10.18
CA ARG A 74 6.46 4.59 11.08
C ARG A 74 6.75 3.73 12.32
N GLU A 75 7.39 2.58 12.18
CA GLU A 75 7.76 1.75 13.33
C GLU A 75 8.77 2.46 14.25
N ARG A 76 9.74 3.20 13.67
CA ARG A 76 10.64 4.07 14.45
C ARG A 76 9.86 5.14 15.24
N LEU A 77 8.89 5.80 14.62
CA LEU A 77 8.06 6.81 15.29
C LEU A 77 7.17 6.17 16.38
N LYS A 78 6.61 5.00 16.14
CA LYS A 78 5.81 4.24 17.12
C LYS A 78 6.65 3.87 18.35
N ALA A 79 7.89 3.42 18.15
CA ALA A 79 8.82 3.16 19.23
C ALA A 79 9.19 4.44 19.99
N LEU A 80 9.43 5.55 19.26
CA LEU A 80 9.72 6.86 19.84
C LEU A 80 8.57 7.35 20.74
N TYR A 81 7.32 7.22 20.31
CA TYR A 81 6.15 7.66 21.08
C TYR A 81 5.89 6.87 22.36
N ARG A 82 6.52 5.71 22.54
CA ARG A 82 6.45 4.94 23.80
C ARG A 82 7.45 5.42 24.86
N GLN A 83 8.39 6.28 24.49
CA GLN A 83 9.41 6.76 25.42
C GLN A 83 8.88 7.91 26.29
N PRO A 84 9.27 7.98 27.57
CA PRO A 84 8.85 9.05 28.48
C PRO A 84 9.66 10.34 28.26
N LEU A 85 9.54 10.92 27.06
CA LEU A 85 10.26 12.14 26.66
C LEU A 85 9.37 13.37 26.84
N SER A 86 9.99 14.53 27.07
CA SER A 86 9.27 15.81 27.02
C SER A 86 8.74 16.08 25.60
N ALA A 87 7.68 16.87 25.49
CA ALA A 87 7.07 17.19 24.20
C ALA A 87 8.04 17.90 23.23
N GLU A 88 8.99 18.67 23.76
CA GLU A 88 10.03 19.33 22.97
C GLU A 88 11.02 18.32 22.38
N VAL A 89 11.55 17.42 23.21
CA VAL A 89 12.47 16.37 22.77
C VAL A 89 11.77 15.43 21.78
N MET A 90 10.50 15.09 22.04
CA MET A 90 9.68 14.27 21.14
C MET A 90 9.54 14.90 19.75
N ARG A 91 9.28 16.22 19.68
CA ARG A 91 9.19 16.96 18.41
C ARG A 91 10.52 16.97 17.66
N ALA A 92 11.63 17.21 18.36
CA ALA A 92 12.96 17.19 17.75
C ALA A 92 13.32 15.80 17.17
N ARG A 93 13.11 14.74 17.95
CA ARG A 93 13.36 13.35 17.51
C ARG A 93 12.45 12.92 16.35
N LYS A 94 11.20 13.37 16.33
CA LYS A 94 10.29 13.16 15.21
C LYS A 94 10.81 13.81 13.93
N ALA A 95 11.27 15.06 14.01
CA ALA A 95 11.86 15.75 12.86
C ALA A 95 13.12 15.01 12.35
N GLU A 96 13.98 14.55 13.27
CA GLU A 96 15.16 13.75 12.94
C GLU A 96 14.80 12.45 12.22
N ALA A 97 13.74 11.75 12.63
CA ALA A 97 13.25 10.55 11.95
C ALA A 97 12.79 10.83 10.50
N PHE A 98 12.12 11.95 10.24
CA PHE A 98 11.75 12.33 8.88
C PHE A 98 12.97 12.72 8.03
N GLU A 99 13.94 13.44 8.61
CA GLU A 99 15.19 13.73 7.89
C GLU A 99 16.00 12.48 7.58
N ARG A 100 15.96 11.49 8.47
CA ARG A 100 16.52 10.16 8.21
C ARG A 100 15.82 9.49 7.03
N MET A 101 14.49 9.44 7.02
CA MET A 101 13.72 8.90 5.89
C MET A 101 14.09 9.58 4.56
N ARG A 102 14.25 10.91 4.56
CA ARG A 102 14.68 11.67 3.37
C ARG A 102 16.09 11.31 2.91
N ARG A 103 17.03 11.05 3.83
CA ARG A 103 18.37 10.57 3.49
C ARG A 103 18.34 9.17 2.93
N ASP A 104 17.69 8.24 3.62
CA ASP A 104 17.56 6.84 3.22
C ASP A 104 16.90 6.74 1.82
N TYR A 105 15.89 7.57 1.54
CA TYR A 105 15.30 7.72 0.21
C TYR A 105 16.31 8.17 -0.86
N ARG A 106 17.11 9.21 -0.59
CA ARG A 106 18.10 9.71 -1.56
C ARG A 106 19.13 8.64 -1.89
N THR A 107 19.60 7.89 -0.89
CA THR A 107 20.50 6.75 -1.09
C THR A 107 19.86 5.69 -1.99
N LEU A 108 18.63 5.23 -1.70
CA LEU A 108 17.91 4.28 -2.55
C LEU A 108 17.76 4.80 -3.99
N ARG A 109 17.33 6.05 -4.13
CA ARG A 109 17.10 6.70 -5.42
C ARG A 109 18.37 6.76 -6.25
N ASP A 110 19.44 7.28 -5.67
CA ASP A 110 20.66 7.62 -6.39
C ASP A 110 21.50 6.38 -6.69
N GLU A 111 21.49 5.37 -5.79
CA GLU A 111 22.30 4.16 -5.94
C GLU A 111 21.56 3.00 -6.62
N GLN A 112 20.30 2.76 -6.28
CA GLN A 112 19.57 1.57 -6.73
C GLN A 112 18.57 1.85 -7.85
N TRP A 113 18.08 3.09 -7.95
CA TRP A 113 17.03 3.44 -8.90
C TRP A 113 17.53 4.25 -10.10
N ALA A 114 18.85 4.41 -10.22
CA ALA A 114 19.50 5.22 -11.26
C ALA A 114 18.97 6.66 -11.31
N GLY A 115 18.69 7.26 -10.14
CA GLY A 115 18.22 8.63 -10.03
C GLY A 115 16.74 8.86 -10.33
N ASP A 116 15.90 7.81 -10.31
CA ASP A 116 14.45 7.93 -10.55
C ASP A 116 13.73 8.79 -9.49
N LYS A 117 13.31 10.00 -9.87
CA LYS A 117 12.75 11.03 -8.98
C LYS A 117 11.25 10.90 -8.70
N ARG A 118 10.60 9.77 -9.02
CA ARG A 118 9.13 9.63 -8.97
C ARG A 118 8.46 9.97 -7.63
N PHE A 119 9.18 9.85 -6.51
CA PHE A 119 8.66 10.19 -5.18
C PHE A 119 9.22 11.50 -4.62
N ASP A 120 10.03 12.26 -5.37
CA ASP A 120 10.68 13.49 -4.88
C ASP A 120 9.65 14.51 -4.39
N ALA A 121 8.54 14.68 -5.10
CA ALA A 121 7.47 15.59 -4.69
C ALA A 121 6.83 15.16 -3.36
N TRP A 122 6.62 13.85 -3.18
CA TRP A 122 6.04 13.32 -1.95
C TRP A 122 7.04 13.40 -0.79
N ILE A 123 8.29 12.97 -0.96
CA ILE A 123 9.27 12.89 0.14
C ILE A 123 9.69 14.29 0.65
N ASN A 124 9.72 15.28 -0.24
CA ASN A 124 10.20 16.63 0.09
C ASN A 124 9.09 17.59 0.51
N SER A 125 7.82 17.26 0.29
CA SER A 125 6.70 18.04 0.83
C SER A 125 6.61 17.91 2.36
N PRO A 126 5.87 18.80 3.05
CA PRO A 126 5.74 18.76 4.51
C PRO A 126 5.39 17.37 5.05
N MET A 127 6.04 16.96 6.15
CA MET A 127 5.89 15.63 6.74
C MET A 127 5.10 15.72 8.05
N ASN A 128 4.13 14.83 8.19
CA ASN A 128 3.37 14.61 9.42
C ASN A 128 2.98 13.13 9.51
N ASN A 129 2.33 12.71 10.60
CA ASN A 129 1.97 11.31 10.79
C ASN A 129 0.88 10.87 9.81
N ALA A 130 -0.07 11.75 9.50
CA ALA A 130 -1.17 11.46 8.58
C ALA A 130 -0.67 11.08 7.19
N LYS A 131 0.41 11.72 6.73
CA LYS A 131 1.03 11.44 5.44
C LYS A 131 1.61 10.03 5.33
N LEU A 132 1.97 9.39 6.45
CA LEU A 132 2.47 8.01 6.46
C LEU A 132 1.35 6.96 6.46
N LEU A 133 0.11 7.34 6.80
CA LEU A 133 -1.01 6.41 6.98
C LEU A 133 -1.37 5.59 5.74
N PRO A 134 -1.33 6.13 4.51
CA PRO A 134 -1.69 5.37 3.32
C PRO A 134 -0.73 4.19 3.02
N PHE A 135 0.43 4.12 3.67
CA PHE A 135 1.44 3.10 3.37
C PHE A 135 1.37 1.95 4.37
N GLY A 136 0.98 0.75 3.92
CA GLY A 136 1.25 -0.57 4.50
C GLY A 136 0.97 -0.79 6.01
N LEU A 137 0.00 -0.10 6.61
CA LEU A 137 -0.64 -0.66 7.82
C LEU A 137 -1.55 -1.82 7.47
N TYR A 138 -1.96 -1.91 6.20
CA TYR A 138 -3.19 -2.58 5.86
C TYR A 138 -3.11 -3.39 4.57
N ASP A 139 -1.92 -3.63 4.01
CA ASP A 139 -1.74 -4.45 2.79
C ASP A 139 -1.33 -5.90 3.08
N GLN A 140 -1.30 -6.29 4.36
CA GLN A 140 -0.79 -7.61 4.78
C GLN A 140 -1.55 -8.79 4.14
N TRP A 141 -2.81 -8.60 3.76
CA TRP A 141 -3.65 -9.63 3.16
C TRP A 141 -3.72 -9.55 1.64
N VAL A 142 -2.99 -8.63 0.99
CA VAL A 142 -2.94 -8.58 -0.49
C VAL A 142 -2.58 -9.96 -1.09
N PRO A 143 -1.57 -10.71 -0.59
CA PRO A 143 -1.28 -12.04 -1.11
C PRO A 143 -2.42 -13.05 -0.92
N ALA A 144 -3.22 -12.91 0.15
CA ALA A 144 -4.40 -13.75 0.36
C ALA A 144 -5.49 -13.44 -0.68
N PHE A 145 -5.72 -12.17 -1.02
CA PHE A 145 -6.67 -11.78 -2.07
C PHE A 145 -6.19 -12.20 -3.47
N GLU A 146 -4.87 -12.14 -3.75
CA GLU A 146 -4.30 -12.70 -4.97
C GLU A 146 -4.55 -14.21 -5.10
N THR A 147 -4.32 -14.97 -4.01
CA THR A 147 -4.64 -16.40 -3.97
C THR A 147 -6.13 -16.65 -4.18
N LEU A 148 -6.99 -15.87 -3.52
CA LEU A 148 -8.45 -15.98 -3.67
C LEU A 148 -8.89 -15.73 -5.11
N PHE A 149 -8.37 -14.69 -5.77
CA PHE A 149 -8.68 -14.36 -7.15
C PHE A 149 -8.22 -15.46 -8.12
N ARG A 150 -7.04 -16.05 -7.88
CA ARG A 150 -6.57 -17.22 -8.64
C ARG A 150 -7.46 -18.44 -8.47
N GLN A 151 -7.95 -18.71 -7.26
CA GLN A 151 -8.85 -19.86 -6.99
C GLN A 151 -10.17 -19.76 -7.76
N VAL A 152 -10.64 -18.54 -8.04
CA VAL A 152 -11.82 -18.30 -8.87
C VAL A 152 -11.48 -18.04 -10.34
N ASN A 153 -10.28 -18.43 -10.79
CA ASN A 153 -9.80 -18.30 -12.17
C ASN A 153 -9.84 -16.87 -12.74
N GLY A 154 -9.70 -15.87 -11.88
CA GLY A 154 -9.75 -14.46 -12.26
C GLY A 154 -11.16 -13.94 -12.59
N ASP A 155 -12.21 -14.65 -12.18
CA ASP A 155 -13.59 -14.17 -12.31
C ASP A 155 -13.90 -13.14 -11.21
N TRP A 156 -14.11 -11.88 -11.62
CA TRP A 156 -14.42 -10.78 -10.71
C TRP A 156 -15.73 -10.97 -9.94
N GLN A 157 -16.77 -11.51 -10.57
CA GLN A 157 -18.06 -11.71 -9.90
C GLN A 157 -17.93 -12.77 -8.80
N ALA A 158 -17.27 -13.89 -9.12
CA ALA A 158 -16.98 -14.93 -8.15
C ALA A 158 -16.04 -14.45 -7.03
N PHE A 159 -15.04 -13.63 -7.36
CA PHE A 159 -14.14 -13.01 -6.39
C PHE A 159 -14.90 -12.13 -5.41
N TYR A 160 -15.75 -11.22 -5.89
CA TYR A 160 -16.54 -10.37 -5.01
C TYR A 160 -17.48 -11.18 -4.10
N HIS A 161 -18.11 -12.24 -4.63
CA HIS A 161 -18.89 -13.14 -3.79
C HIS A 161 -18.05 -13.84 -2.70
N ALA A 162 -16.79 -14.17 -2.98
CA ALA A 162 -15.90 -14.75 -1.99
C ALA A 162 -15.43 -13.73 -0.94
N VAL A 163 -15.15 -12.49 -1.35
CA VAL A 163 -14.84 -11.38 -0.45
C VAL A 163 -16.04 -11.06 0.45
N ASP A 164 -17.26 -11.02 -0.09
CA ASP A 164 -18.49 -10.81 0.67
C ASP A 164 -18.63 -11.89 1.78
N LYS A 165 -18.31 -13.16 1.46
CA LYS A 165 -18.30 -14.27 2.44
C LYS A 165 -17.22 -14.11 3.51
N LEU A 166 -15.99 -13.76 3.13
CA LEU A 166 -14.91 -13.50 4.09
C LEU A 166 -15.27 -12.35 5.03
N GLY A 167 -15.82 -11.28 4.47
CA GLY A 167 -16.26 -10.09 5.17
C GLY A 167 -17.33 -10.35 6.23
N ALA A 168 -18.27 -11.25 5.95
CA ALA A 168 -19.34 -11.63 6.87
C ALA A 168 -18.86 -12.49 8.07
N MET A 169 -17.62 -12.99 8.05
CA MET A 169 -17.09 -13.80 9.15
C MET A 169 -16.78 -12.94 10.40
N PRO A 170 -16.86 -13.51 11.62
CA PRO A 170 -16.28 -12.90 12.81
C PRO A 170 -14.79 -12.61 12.61
N VAL A 171 -14.27 -11.54 13.22
CA VAL A 171 -12.89 -11.03 13.01
C VAL A 171 -11.83 -12.14 13.09
N GLU A 172 -11.87 -12.98 14.13
CA GLU A 172 -10.87 -14.04 14.30
C GLU A 172 -10.97 -15.15 13.24
N ALA A 173 -12.19 -15.53 12.85
CA ALA A 173 -12.42 -16.50 11.78
C ALA A 173 -11.99 -15.95 10.41
N ARG A 174 -12.27 -14.68 10.15
CA ARG A 174 -11.82 -13.96 8.95
C ARG A 174 -10.30 -13.94 8.87
N LYS A 175 -9.62 -13.56 9.95
CA LYS A 175 -8.15 -13.56 10.01
C LYS A 175 -7.57 -14.96 9.83
N ALA A 176 -8.18 -15.99 10.40
CA ALA A 176 -7.75 -17.37 10.18
C ALA A 176 -7.91 -17.80 8.71
N ALA A 177 -9.03 -17.47 8.07
CA ALA A 177 -9.28 -17.77 6.66
C ALA A 177 -8.27 -17.04 5.74
N LEU A 178 -7.97 -15.77 6.02
CA LEU A 178 -6.96 -15.01 5.26
C LEU A 178 -5.56 -15.60 5.44
N ARG A 179 -5.17 -16.00 6.66
CA ARG A 179 -3.89 -16.69 6.90
C ARG A 179 -3.78 -17.99 6.10
N ALA A 180 -4.87 -18.74 5.96
CA ALA A 180 -4.89 -19.98 5.17
C ALA A 180 -4.75 -19.75 3.66
N LEU A 181 -4.97 -18.51 3.18
CA LEU A 181 -4.80 -18.11 1.78
C LEU A 181 -3.42 -17.49 1.49
N MET A 182 -2.62 -17.24 2.52
CA MET A 182 -1.25 -16.74 2.34
C MET A 182 -0.35 -17.82 1.72
N PRO A 183 0.62 -17.43 0.86
CA PRO A 183 1.57 -18.36 0.25
C PRO A 183 2.62 -18.91 1.23
#